data_AF-A0A512MHH9-F1
#
_entry.id   AF-A0A512MHH9-F1
#
_cell.length_a   1.000
_cell.length_b   1.000
_cell.length_c   1.000
_cell.angle_alpha   90.00
_cell.angle_beta   90.00
_cell.angle_gamma   90.00
#
_symmetry.space_group_name_H-M   'P 1'
#
loop_
_entity.id
_entity.type
_entity.pdbx_description
1 polymer ?
#
loop_
_entity_poly.entity_id
_entity_poly.type
_entity_poly.pdbx_seq_one_letter_code
_entity_poly.pdbx_strand_id
1 'polypeptide(L)'
;MKALLLLSVLISLSSPALARIGETPEQCEARYGKPVKIKAENSVSYQKAGMRVDCEFIDGKCARIYFAKLEKDAQNAALPITSEEAKILMEANSDGTPWTKTGELVEEGFETWKSGELEASHLKNAYSSLSINNLAYRKLQDAKKADEEKGSLKGF
;
A
#
# COMPACT_ATOMS: atom_id res chain seq x y z
N MET A 1 -16.53 39.25 -7.41
CA MET A 1 -17.00 37.85 -7.49
C MET A 1 -16.17 36.93 -8.40
N LYS A 2 -15.03 37.34 -8.98
CA LYS A 2 -14.15 36.43 -9.74
C LYS A 2 -13.03 35.78 -8.91
N ALA A 3 -12.68 36.36 -7.76
CA ALA A 3 -11.63 35.83 -6.88
C ALA A 3 -12.07 34.59 -6.07
N LEU A 4 -13.37 34.44 -5.76
CA LEU A 4 -13.87 33.30 -4.99
C LEU A 4 -13.91 31.98 -5.78
N LEU A 5 -14.04 32.06 -7.11
CA LEU A 5 -14.04 30.90 -8.03
C LEU A 5 -12.64 30.32 -8.25
N LEU A 6 -11.58 31.13 -8.06
CA LEU A 6 -10.19 30.66 -8.17
C LEU A 6 -9.74 29.88 -6.92
N LEU A 7 -10.29 30.20 -5.74
CA LEU A 7 -9.90 29.54 -4.48
C LEU A 7 -10.48 28.12 -4.36
N SER A 8 -11.65 27.86 -4.98
CA SER A 8 -12.31 26.54 -4.96
C SER A 8 -11.62 25.52 -5.88
N VAL A 9 -10.91 25.99 -6.92
CA VAL A 9 -10.13 25.14 -7.85
C VAL A 9 -8.76 24.76 -7.27
N LEU A 10 -8.15 25.61 -6.44
CA LEU A 10 -6.87 25.28 -5.79
C LEU A 10 -7.00 24.21 -4.69
N ILE A 11 -8.15 24.11 -4.02
CA ILE A 11 -8.37 23.13 -2.94
C ILE A 11 -8.63 21.72 -3.50
N SER A 12 -9.00 21.59 -4.79
CA SER A 12 -9.23 20.28 -5.43
C SER A 12 -7.95 19.57 -5.88
N LEU A 13 -6.80 20.27 -5.90
CA LEU A 13 -5.53 19.77 -6.44
C LEU A 13 -4.60 19.16 -5.38
N SER A 14 -4.95 19.24 -4.09
CA SER A 14 -4.23 18.56 -3.01
C SER A 14 -4.89 17.22 -2.65
N SER A 15 -5.30 16.43 -3.65
CA SER A 15 -5.55 15.02 -3.39
C SER A 15 -4.21 14.37 -3.07
N PRO A 16 -4.01 13.79 -1.87
CA PRO A 16 -2.78 13.07 -1.57
C PRO A 16 -2.56 12.06 -2.71
N ALA A 17 -1.38 12.12 -3.32
CA ALA A 17 -1.02 11.46 -4.57
C ALA A 17 -0.82 9.94 -4.38
N LEU A 18 -1.83 9.27 -3.82
CA LEU A 18 -1.76 7.90 -3.32
C LEU A 18 -2.92 7.11 -3.90
N ALA A 19 -2.62 6.06 -4.65
CA ALA A 19 -3.65 5.16 -5.17
C ALA A 19 -4.29 4.51 -3.97
N ARG A 20 -5.57 4.24 -4.16
CA ARG A 20 -6.42 3.72 -3.10
C ARG A 20 -6.75 2.29 -3.41
N ILE A 21 -6.83 1.50 -2.36
CA ILE A 21 -7.49 0.21 -2.42
C ILE A 21 -8.87 0.40 -3.10
N GLY A 22 -9.17 -0.45 -4.08
CA GLY A 22 -10.37 -0.35 -4.92
C GLY A 22 -10.23 0.42 -6.23
N GLU A 23 -9.10 1.07 -6.52
CA GLU A 23 -8.85 1.70 -7.83
C GLU A 23 -8.54 0.66 -8.93
N THR A 24 -8.88 0.98 -10.18
CA THR A 24 -8.52 0.21 -11.38
C THR A 24 -7.05 0.44 -11.78
N PRO A 25 -6.45 -0.43 -12.62
CA PRO A 25 -5.13 -0.17 -13.19
C PRO A 25 -5.01 1.20 -13.86
N GLU A 26 -6.03 1.61 -14.62
CA GLU A 26 -6.04 2.89 -15.33
C GLU A 26 -6.07 4.09 -14.36
N GLN A 27 -6.80 3.96 -13.25
CA GLN A 27 -6.82 4.98 -12.19
C GLN A 27 -5.47 5.05 -11.47
N CYS A 28 -4.86 3.90 -11.17
CA CYS A 28 -3.50 3.83 -10.62
C CYS A 28 -2.49 4.47 -11.59
N GLU A 29 -2.58 4.21 -12.89
CA GLU A 29 -1.73 4.82 -13.92
C GLU A 29 -1.91 6.33 -14.00
N ALA A 30 -3.15 6.83 -13.97
CA ALA A 30 -3.44 8.25 -14.00
C ALA A 30 -2.78 8.98 -12.81
N ARG A 31 -2.61 8.28 -11.69
CA ARG A 31 -2.06 8.83 -10.45
C ARG A 31 -0.54 8.71 -10.35
N TYR A 32 -0.03 7.50 -10.57
CA TYR A 32 1.39 7.19 -10.40
C TYR A 32 2.21 7.40 -11.67
N GLY A 33 1.57 7.45 -12.83
CA GLY A 33 2.20 7.41 -14.13
C GLY A 33 2.27 5.99 -14.68
N LYS A 34 3.02 5.83 -15.78
CA LYS A 34 3.18 4.53 -16.42
C LYS A 34 3.91 3.53 -15.50
N PRO A 35 3.57 2.24 -15.58
CA PRO A 35 4.22 1.23 -14.77
C PRO A 35 5.69 1.10 -15.14
N VAL A 36 6.54 0.94 -14.12
CA VAL A 36 7.98 0.68 -14.31
C VAL A 36 8.28 -0.81 -14.45
N LYS A 37 7.38 -1.67 -13.98
CA LYS A 37 7.50 -3.13 -14.08
C LYS A 37 6.14 -3.79 -13.96
N ILE A 38 5.89 -4.79 -14.80
CA ILE A 38 4.80 -5.74 -14.64
C ILE A 38 5.42 -6.99 -14.01
N LYS A 39 5.00 -7.34 -12.78
CA LYS A 39 5.59 -8.45 -12.03
C LYS A 39 4.91 -9.79 -12.34
N ALA A 40 3.59 -9.75 -12.48
CA ALA A 40 2.72 -10.88 -12.79
C ALA A 40 1.47 -10.32 -13.48
N GLU A 41 0.59 -11.21 -13.97
CA GLU A 41 -0.65 -10.83 -14.65
C GLU A 41 -1.47 -9.79 -13.86
N ASN A 42 -1.53 -9.94 -12.54
CA ASN A 42 -2.30 -9.06 -11.65
C ASN A 42 -1.43 -8.21 -10.71
N SER A 43 -0.14 -7.99 -11.03
CA SER A 43 0.75 -7.23 -10.16
C SER A 43 1.61 -6.25 -10.94
N VAL A 44 1.49 -4.96 -10.58
CA VAL A 44 2.11 -3.85 -11.31
C VAL A 44 2.88 -2.97 -10.34
N SER A 45 4.10 -2.59 -10.74
CA SER A 45 4.95 -1.66 -10.00
C SER A 45 4.98 -0.30 -10.67
N TYR A 46 4.83 0.73 -9.85
CA TYR A 46 4.96 2.14 -10.20
C TYR A 46 6.07 2.79 -9.36
N GLN A 47 6.47 3.99 -9.78
CA GLN A 47 7.33 4.87 -9.00
C GLN A 47 6.74 6.26 -8.95
N LYS A 48 6.66 6.85 -7.76
CA LYS A 48 6.13 8.20 -7.56
C LYS A 48 6.77 8.82 -6.34
N ALA A 49 7.23 10.06 -6.46
CA ALA A 49 7.74 10.85 -5.32
C ALA A 49 8.77 10.11 -4.44
N GLY A 50 9.74 9.43 -5.06
CA GLY A 50 10.77 8.68 -4.33
C GLY A 50 10.29 7.36 -3.72
N MET A 51 9.04 6.95 -3.97
CA MET A 51 8.47 5.70 -3.51
C MET A 51 8.31 4.72 -4.65
N ARG A 52 8.64 3.45 -4.37
CA ARG A 52 8.14 2.30 -5.10
C ARG A 52 6.74 1.98 -4.60
N VAL A 53 5.82 1.77 -5.54
CA VAL A 53 4.45 1.36 -5.23
C VAL A 53 4.13 0.10 -6.02
N ASP A 54 3.89 -1.00 -5.32
CA ASP A 54 3.46 -2.24 -5.95
C ASP A 54 1.98 -2.46 -5.66
N CYS A 55 1.17 -2.50 -6.72
CA CYS A 55 -0.26 -2.78 -6.65
C CYS A 55 -0.51 -4.23 -7.06
N GLU A 56 -1.32 -4.93 -6.28
CA GLU A 56 -1.88 -6.22 -6.66
C GLU A 56 -3.39 -6.08 -6.86
N PHE A 57 -3.88 -6.66 -7.95
CA PHE A 57 -5.26 -6.50 -8.41
C PHE A 57 -6.03 -7.82 -8.26
N ILE A 58 -7.26 -7.74 -7.78
CA ILE A 58 -8.23 -8.84 -7.75
C ILE A 58 -9.49 -8.31 -8.42
N ASP A 59 -10.02 -9.05 -9.39
CA ASP A 59 -11.20 -8.66 -10.19
C ASP A 59 -11.06 -7.25 -10.81
N GLY A 60 -9.86 -6.94 -11.30
CA GLY A 60 -9.55 -5.64 -11.93
C GLY A 60 -9.47 -4.46 -10.96
N LYS A 61 -9.49 -4.69 -9.64
CA LYS A 61 -9.42 -3.67 -8.60
C LYS A 61 -8.22 -3.88 -7.69
N CYS A 62 -7.56 -2.79 -7.29
CA CYS A 62 -6.40 -2.84 -6.41
C CYS A 62 -6.81 -3.36 -5.03
N ALA A 63 -6.35 -4.56 -4.68
CA ALA A 63 -6.70 -5.24 -3.43
C ALA A 63 -5.57 -5.15 -2.39
N ARG A 64 -4.35 -4.86 -2.85
CA ARG A 64 -3.20 -4.55 -2.01
C ARG A 64 -2.32 -3.50 -2.65
N ILE A 65 -1.77 -2.62 -1.81
CA ILE A 65 -0.71 -1.71 -2.15
C ILE A 65 0.45 -1.93 -1.20
N TYR A 66 1.65 -2.04 -1.76
CA TYR A 66 2.90 -2.11 -1.02
C TYR A 66 3.76 -0.89 -1.36
N PHE A 67 4.31 -0.27 -0.33
CA PHE A 67 5.13 0.92 -0.40
C PHE A 67 6.52 0.62 0.16
N ALA A 68 7.54 1.13 -0.54
CA ALA A 68 8.93 1.17 -0.05
C ALA A 68 9.63 2.42 -0.63
N LYS A 69 10.60 2.98 0.09
CA LYS A 69 11.42 4.06 -0.47
C LYS A 69 12.38 3.53 -1.53
N LEU A 70 12.59 4.34 -2.57
CA LEU A 70 13.62 4.11 -3.58
C LEU A 70 14.98 4.64 -3.15
N GLU A 71 14.99 5.67 -2.30
CA GLU A 71 16.21 6.25 -1.74
C GLU A 71 16.91 5.25 -0.83
N LYS A 72 18.23 5.32 -0.85
CA LYS A 72 19.11 4.44 -0.08
C LYS A 72 20.14 5.26 0.69
N ASP A 73 20.58 4.73 1.81
CA ASP A 73 21.68 5.31 2.57
C ASP A 73 23.05 5.08 1.90
N ALA A 74 24.10 5.60 2.53
CA ALA A 74 25.48 5.45 2.06
C ALA A 74 25.98 3.99 2.07
N GLN A 75 25.27 3.08 2.74
CA GLN A 75 25.53 1.64 2.78
C GLN A 75 24.64 0.87 1.78
N ASN A 76 23.91 1.58 0.91
CA ASN A 76 23.01 1.03 -0.10
C ASN A 76 21.81 0.25 0.49
N ALA A 77 21.48 0.47 1.77
CA ALA A 77 20.25 0.00 2.38
C ALA A 77 19.10 0.97 2.08
N ALA A 78 17.88 0.46 1.90
CA ALA A 78 16.72 1.31 1.64
C ALA A 78 16.41 2.19 2.85
N LEU A 79 16.14 3.48 2.62
CA LEU A 79 15.71 4.36 3.71
C LEU A 79 14.35 3.90 4.25
N PRO A 80 14.12 4.00 5.57
CA PRO A 80 12.87 3.55 6.15
C PRO A 80 11.70 4.47 5.83
N ILE A 81 10.52 3.88 5.70
CA ILE A 81 9.25 4.61 5.80
C ILE A 81 9.11 5.07 7.25
N THR A 82 8.92 6.37 7.46
CA THR A 82 8.73 6.92 8.80
C THR A 82 7.32 6.62 9.31
N SER A 83 7.12 6.73 10.61
CA SER A 83 5.77 6.58 11.21
C SER A 83 4.79 7.62 10.63
N GLU A 84 5.24 8.85 10.40
CA GLU A 84 4.44 9.93 9.79
C GLU A 84 4.08 9.62 8.33
N GLU A 85 5.04 9.16 7.53
CA GLU A 85 4.76 8.74 6.14
C GLU A 85 3.77 7.58 6.11
N ALA A 86 3.97 6.57 6.97
CA ALA A 86 3.06 5.44 7.08
C ALA A 86 1.64 5.90 7.44
N LYS A 87 1.50 6.81 8.40
CA LYS A 87 0.22 7.39 8.79
C LYS A 87 -0.47 8.12 7.63
N ILE A 88 0.26 8.96 6.89
CA ILE A 88 -0.28 9.68 5.71
C ILE A 88 -0.76 8.68 4.65
N LEU A 89 0.03 7.64 4.38
CA LEU A 89 -0.30 6.59 3.42
C LEU A 89 -1.56 5.82 3.83
N MET A 90 -1.68 5.49 5.13
CA MET A 90 -2.83 4.82 5.70
C MET A 90 -4.10 5.70 5.65
N GLU A 91 -4.02 6.96 6.06
CA GLU A 91 -5.15 7.90 6.04
C GLU A 91 -5.68 8.15 4.62
N ALA A 92 -4.80 8.16 3.62
CA ALA A 92 -5.20 8.30 2.23
C ALA A 92 -5.99 7.11 1.69
N ASN A 93 -5.96 5.96 2.36
CA ASN A 93 -6.65 4.73 1.96
C ASN A 93 -7.93 4.46 2.74
N SER A 94 -8.18 5.10 3.88
CA SER A 94 -9.31 4.74 4.75
C SER A 94 -10.59 5.51 4.49
N ASP A 95 -10.59 6.43 3.52
CA ASP A 95 -11.72 7.34 3.23
C ASP A 95 -12.25 8.04 4.49
N GLY A 96 -11.35 8.42 5.39
CA GLY A 96 -11.67 9.10 6.65
C GLY A 96 -12.02 8.17 7.81
N THR A 97 -12.06 6.85 7.60
CA THR A 97 -12.24 5.88 8.68
C THR A 97 -10.98 5.83 9.54
N PRO A 98 -11.07 5.91 10.88
CA PRO A 98 -9.90 5.84 11.75
C PRO A 98 -9.17 4.50 11.67
N TRP A 99 -7.87 4.52 11.89
CA TRP A 99 -7.04 3.32 12.03
C TRP A 99 -6.84 2.96 13.51
N THR A 100 -7.02 1.68 13.84
CA THR A 100 -6.80 1.13 15.18
C THR A 100 -5.63 0.16 15.13
N LYS A 101 -4.64 0.34 16.01
CA LYS A 101 -3.50 -0.59 16.14
C LYS A 101 -4.02 -1.93 16.66
N THR A 102 -3.68 -3.02 15.99
CA THR A 102 -4.14 -4.37 16.35
C THR A 102 -3.03 -5.29 16.80
N GLY A 103 -1.77 -4.89 16.62
CA GLY A 103 -0.63 -5.69 17.05
C GLY A 103 0.68 -4.97 16.83
N GLU A 104 1.68 -5.39 17.59
CA GLU A 104 3.04 -4.88 17.55
C GLU A 104 4.00 -5.98 17.99
N LEU A 105 5.08 -6.15 17.23
CA LEU A 105 6.23 -6.96 17.58
C LEU A 105 7.42 -6.00 17.62
N VAL A 106 7.76 -5.55 18.84
CA VAL A 106 8.69 -4.42 19.06
C VAL A 106 10.10 -4.75 18.58
N GLU A 107 10.59 -5.97 18.87
CA GLU A 107 11.94 -6.40 18.52
C GLU A 107 12.12 -6.53 17.00
N GLU A 108 11.07 -6.93 16.29
CA GLU A 108 11.02 -7.11 14.86
C GLU A 108 10.72 -5.80 14.12
N GLY A 109 10.35 -4.74 14.85
CA GLY A 109 9.92 -3.46 14.31
C GLY A 109 8.66 -3.57 13.46
N PHE A 110 7.71 -4.42 13.86
CA PHE A 110 6.52 -4.72 13.08
C PHE A 110 5.25 -4.24 13.77
N GLU A 111 4.38 -3.56 13.03
CA GLU A 111 3.09 -3.08 13.52
C GLU A 111 1.96 -3.46 12.57
N THR A 112 0.78 -3.72 13.12
CA THR A 112 -0.44 -3.96 12.35
C THR A 112 -1.57 -3.05 12.80
N TRP A 113 -2.40 -2.68 11.84
CA TRP A 113 -3.52 -1.76 12.03
C TRP A 113 -4.73 -2.22 11.22
N LYS A 114 -5.93 -1.81 11.64
CA LYS A 114 -7.18 -2.04 10.92
C LYS A 114 -8.00 -0.77 10.78
N SER A 115 -8.73 -0.66 9.67
CA SER A 115 -9.72 0.40 9.43
C SER A 115 -10.83 -0.14 8.53
N GLY A 116 -12.01 -0.39 9.09
CA GLY A 116 -13.09 -1.09 8.36
C GLY A 116 -12.62 -2.45 7.83
N GLU A 117 -12.71 -2.64 6.51
CA GLU A 117 -12.25 -3.85 5.83
C GLU A 117 -10.76 -3.83 5.43
N LEU A 118 -10.05 -2.76 5.76
CA LEU A 118 -8.64 -2.59 5.46
C LEU A 118 -7.76 -3.05 6.61
N GLU A 119 -6.62 -3.61 6.25
CA GLU A 119 -5.54 -3.94 7.15
C GLU A 119 -4.24 -3.32 6.63
N ALA A 120 -3.43 -2.81 7.55
CA ALA A 120 -2.11 -2.30 7.24
C ALA A 120 -1.06 -2.99 8.09
N SER A 121 0.12 -3.21 7.52
CA SER A 121 1.30 -3.69 8.22
C SER A 121 2.50 -2.84 7.88
N HIS A 122 3.23 -2.41 8.90
CA HIS A 122 4.42 -1.57 8.77
C HIS A 122 5.61 -2.30 9.37
N LEU A 123 6.61 -2.58 8.53
CA LEU A 123 7.91 -3.05 8.95
C LEU A 123 8.86 -1.84 9.05
N LYS A 124 9.52 -1.66 10.19
CA LYS A 124 10.38 -0.51 10.53
C LYS A 124 11.86 -0.86 10.58
N ASN A 125 12.23 -2.06 10.17
CA ASN A 125 13.63 -2.53 10.14
C ASN A 125 14.31 -2.21 8.79
N ALA A 126 15.47 -2.83 8.52
CA ALA A 126 16.26 -2.62 7.29
C ALA A 126 15.49 -2.91 5.97
N TYR A 127 14.36 -3.62 6.04
CA TYR A 127 13.46 -3.88 4.92
C TYR A 127 12.16 -3.08 5.03
N SER A 128 12.28 -1.85 5.53
CA SER A 128 11.13 -1.05 5.91
C SER A 128 10.17 -0.86 4.76
N SER A 129 8.91 -1.13 5.06
CA SER A 129 7.84 -1.10 4.08
C SER A 129 6.49 -1.03 4.75
N LEU A 130 5.52 -0.49 4.00
CA LEU A 130 4.14 -0.44 4.41
C LEU A 130 3.32 -1.23 3.40
N SER A 131 2.50 -2.14 3.88
CA SER A 131 1.49 -2.83 3.08
C SER A 131 0.11 -2.44 3.57
N ILE A 132 -0.79 -2.10 2.66
CA ILE A 132 -2.21 -1.87 2.92
C ILE A 132 -3.00 -2.83 2.03
N ASN A 133 -3.98 -3.53 2.56
CA ASN A 133 -4.78 -4.49 1.81
C ASN A 133 -6.22 -4.60 2.32
N ASN A 134 -7.13 -5.08 1.48
CA ASN A 134 -8.51 -5.34 1.86
C ASN A 134 -8.76 -6.80 2.24
N LEU A 135 -9.97 -7.08 2.74
CA LEU A 135 -10.45 -8.41 3.06
C LEU A 135 -10.33 -9.42 1.90
N ALA A 136 -10.57 -9.01 0.65
CA ALA A 136 -10.46 -9.90 -0.50
C ALA A 136 -9.02 -10.42 -0.68
N TYR A 137 -8.03 -9.53 -0.58
CA TYR A 137 -6.62 -9.92 -0.65
C TYR A 137 -6.24 -10.89 0.47
N ARG A 138 -6.63 -10.60 1.72
CA ARG A 138 -6.38 -11.50 2.85
C ARG A 138 -6.99 -12.88 2.63
N LYS A 139 -8.26 -12.97 2.24
CA LYS A 139 -8.92 -14.26 1.97
C LYS A 139 -8.18 -15.08 0.92
N LEU A 140 -7.67 -14.41 -0.12
CA LEU A 140 -6.86 -15.07 -1.14
C LEU A 140 -5.54 -15.60 -0.56
N GLN A 141 -4.86 -14.83 0.28
CA GLN A 141 -3.60 -15.26 0.90
C GLN A 141 -3.81 -16.40 1.91
N ASP A 142 -4.88 -16.36 2.71
CA ASP A 142 -5.23 -17.42 3.64
C ASP A 142 -5.55 -18.72 2.91
N ALA A 143 -6.28 -18.65 1.78
CA ALA A 143 -6.56 -19.81 0.93
C ALA A 143 -5.27 -20.41 0.34
N LYS A 144 -4.37 -19.58 -0.20
CA LYS A 144 -3.07 -20.04 -0.71
C LYS A 144 -2.25 -20.75 0.36
N LYS A 145 -2.15 -20.15 1.56
CA LYS A 145 -1.41 -20.74 2.67
C LYS A 145 -2.01 -22.09 3.09
N ALA A 146 -3.34 -22.18 3.19
CA ALA A 146 -4.01 -23.44 3.54
C ALA A 146 -3.79 -24.54 2.48
N ASP A 147 -3.69 -24.19 1.21
CA ASP A 147 -3.40 -25.14 0.13
C ASP A 147 -1.94 -25.59 0.11
N GLU A 148 -0.99 -24.68 0.40
CA GLU A 148 0.43 -25.01 0.59
C GLU A 148 0.65 -25.97 1.77
N GLU A 149 -0.03 -25.75 2.89
CA GLU A 149 0.01 -26.63 4.06
C GLU A 149 -0.58 -28.02 3.76
N LYS A 150 -1.67 -28.10 3.00
CA LYS A 150 -2.21 -29.41 2.55
C LYS A 150 -1.27 -30.14 1.59
N GLY A 151 -0.55 -29.40 0.75
CA GLY A 151 0.42 -29.95 -0.20
C GLY A 151 1.65 -30.52 0.52
N SER A 152 2.17 -29.82 1.53
CA SER A 152 3.34 -30.25 2.30
C SER A 152 3.06 -31.50 3.15
N LEU A 153 1.83 -31.68 3.64
CA LEU A 153 1.41 -32.87 4.39
C LEU A 153 1.24 -34.13 3.53
N LYS A 154 1.10 -34.00 2.20
CA LYS A 154 1.04 -35.16 1.27
C LYS A 154 2.41 -35.66 0.84
N GLY A 155 3.48 -34.96 1.22
CA GLY A 155 4.87 -35.33 0.92
C GLY A 155 5.57 -36.12 2.04
N PHE A 156 4.85 -36.50 3.09
CA PHE A 156 5.31 -37.35 4.19
C PHE A 156 4.66 -38.73 4.13
#